data_AF-A0A9W5TX13-F1
#
_entry.id   AF-A0A9W5TX13-F1
#
_cell.length_a   1.000
_cell.length_b   1.000
_cell.length_c   1.000
_cell.angle_alpha   90.00
_cell.angle_beta   90.00
_cell.angle_gamma   90.00
#
_symmetry.space_group_name_H-M   'P 1'
#
loop_
_entity.id
_entity.type
_entity.pdbx_description
1 polymer ?
#
loop_
_entity_poly.entity_id
_entity_poly.type
_entity_poly.pdbx_seq_one_letter_code
_entity_poly.pdbx_strand_id
1 'polypeptide(L)' 'MIDREKTCRACEGTGMLADDEGWQYNCSVCNGSGVLPQEGESREARVMSVDENNRLLD' A
#
# COMPACT_ATOMS: atom_id res chain seq x y z
N MET A 1 2.93 1.72 24.96
CA MET A 1 2.89 2.95 24.15
C MET A 1 2.76 2.51 22.69
N ILE A 2 1.78 3.01 21.95
CA ILE A 2 1.64 2.71 20.51
C ILE A 2 2.62 3.62 19.77
N ASP A 3 3.52 3.00 19.00
CA ASP A 3 4.53 3.68 18.20
C ASP A 3 3.85 4.34 16.98
N ARG A 4 3.27 5.53 17.22
CA ARG A 4 2.50 6.33 16.22
C ARG A 4 3.31 6.73 14.99
N GLU A 5 4.62 6.51 15.04
CA GLU A 5 5.56 6.75 13.94
C GLU A 5 5.50 5.61 12.91
N LYS A 6 5.21 4.38 13.35
CA LYS A 6 5.07 3.20 12.47
C LYS A 6 3.64 2.89 12.11
N THR A 7 2.66 3.36 12.88
CA THR A 7 1.25 3.17 12.55
C THR A 7 0.88 3.95 11.29
N CYS A 8 0.23 3.27 10.33
CA CYS A 8 -0.30 3.93 9.15
C CYS A 8 -1.38 4.93 9.55
N ARG A 9 -1.11 6.22 9.34
CA ARG A 9 -2.04 7.30 9.67
C ARG A 9 -3.28 7.32 8.80
N ALA A 10 -3.22 6.74 7.60
CA ALA A 10 -4.34 6.73 6.68
C ALA A 10 -5.48 5.80 7.16
N CYS A 11 -5.12 4.63 7.68
CA CYS A 11 -6.08 3.66 8.20
C CYS A 11 -6.02 3.49 9.73
N GLU A 12 -5.26 4.35 10.42
CA GLU A 12 -5.01 4.29 11.86
C GLU A 12 -4.63 2.89 12.41
N GLY A 13 -3.89 2.10 11.61
CA GLY A 13 -3.51 0.74 12.01
C GLY A 13 -4.44 -0.39 11.58
N THR A 14 -5.63 -0.12 11.04
CA THR A 14 -6.60 -1.16 10.66
C THR A 14 -6.20 -1.93 9.40
N GLY A 15 -5.39 -1.33 8.53
CA GLY A 15 -5.06 -1.87 7.21
C GLY A 15 -6.18 -1.72 6.18
N MET A 16 -7.37 -1.25 6.58
CA MET A 16 -8.52 -1.09 5.69
C MET A 16 -9.06 0.33 5.74
N LEU A 17 -9.54 0.80 4.60
CA LEU A 17 -10.26 2.05 4.44
C LEU A 17 -11.70 1.73 4.07
N ALA A 18 -12.60 2.64 4.45
CA ALA A 18 -13.99 2.59 4.05
C ALA A 18 -14.35 3.89 3.34
N ASP A 19 -15.00 3.79 2.18
CA ASP A 19 -15.55 4.96 1.49
C ASP A 19 -16.90 5.38 2.10
N ASP A 20 -17.43 6.53 1.70
CA ASP A 20 -18.76 7.03 2.11
C ASP A 20 -19.92 6.08 1.74
N GLU A 21 -19.73 5.21 0.75
CA GLU A 21 -20.68 4.16 0.37
C GLU A 21 -20.57 2.90 1.27
N GLY A 22 -19.66 2.89 2.24
CA GLY A 22 -19.46 1.80 3.20
C GLY A 22 -18.64 0.62 2.66
N TRP A 23 -18.05 0.75 1.46
CA TRP A 23 -17.19 -0.28 0.88
C TRP A 23 -15.84 -0.31 1.58
N GLN A 24 -15.39 -1.50 1.95
CA GLN A 24 -14.10 -1.70 2.60
C GLN A 24 -13.07 -2.18 1.59
N TYR A 25 -11.89 -1.55 1.60
CA TYR A 25 -10.77 -1.89 0.72
C TYR A 25 -9.45 -1.78 1.46
N ASN A 26 -8.44 -2.49 0.96
CA ASN A 26 -7.10 -2.45 1.52
C ASN A 26 -6.56 -1.02 1.43
N CYS A 27 -6.07 -0.50 2.54
CA CYS A 27 -5.49 0.83 2.60
C CYS A 27 -4.32 0.93 1.63
N SER A 28 -4.41 1.78 0.61
CA SER A 28 -3.38 1.90 -0.45
C SER A 28 -2.01 2.35 0.07
N VAL A 29 -1.99 3.03 1.22
CA VAL A 29 -0.77 3.57 1.85
C VAL A 29 0.05 2.46 2.50
N CYS A 30 -0.56 1.61 3.32
CA CYS A 30 0.12 0.48 3.98
C CYS A 30 -0.14 -0.88 3.29
N ASN A 31 -0.93 -0.89 2.21
CA ASN A 31 -1.32 -2.05 1.42
C ASN A 31 -1.99 -3.17 2.22
N GLY A 32 -2.74 -2.82 3.26
CA GLY A 32 -3.39 -3.80 4.13
C GLY A 32 -2.62 -4.09 5.43
N SER A 33 -1.35 -3.67 5.55
CA SER A 33 -0.52 -4.05 6.69
C SER A 33 -0.81 -3.27 7.98
N GLY A 34 -1.52 -2.14 7.90
CA GLY A 34 -1.80 -1.26 9.05
C GLY A 34 -0.60 -0.47 9.57
N VAL A 35 0.62 -0.87 9.21
CA VAL A 35 1.87 -0.17 9.56
C VAL A 35 2.55 0.37 8.31
N LEU A 36 3.21 1.52 8.43
CA LEU A 36 4.06 2.04 7.36
C LEU A 36 5.34 1.20 7.31
N PRO A 37 5.78 0.80 6.11
CA PRO A 37 7.12 0.27 5.95
C PRO A 37 8.13 1.30 6.47
N GLN A 38 9.17 0.85 7.18
CA GLN A 38 10.24 1.75 7.57
C GLN A 38 10.84 2.38 6.30
N GLU A 39 11.10 3.69 6.35
CA GLU A 39 11.67 4.49 5.27
C GLU A 39 12.92 3.78 4.72
N GLY A 40 12.77 3.08 3.59
CA GLY A 40 13.80 2.19 3.03
C GLY A 40 13.30 0.83 2.53
N GLU A 41 12.13 0.35 2.97
CA GLU A 41 11.47 -0.82 2.36
C GLU A 41 10.84 -0.40 1.03
N SER A 42 11.73 -0.23 0.06
CA SER A 42 11.40 -0.05 -1.34
C SER A 42 10.55 -1.25 -1.72
N ARG A 43 9.23 -1.08 -1.86
CA ARG A 43 8.40 -2.09 -2.55
C ARG A 43 9.09 -2.32 -3.87
N GLU A 44 9.70 -3.51 -4.01
CA GLU A 44 10.56 -3.82 -5.13
C GLU A 44 9.82 -3.41 -6.40
N ALA A 45 10.38 -2.45 -7.13
CA ALA A 45 9.82 -2.03 -8.40
C ALA A 45 9.90 -3.26 -9.30
N ARG A 46 8.78 -3.97 -9.42
CA ARG A 46 8.72 -5.20 -10.19
C ARG A 46 9.04 -4.82 -11.63
N VAL A 47 10.15 -5.35 -12.17
CA VAL A 47 10.51 -5.17 -13.56
C VAL A 47 9.48 -5.95 -14.38
N MET A 48 8.49 -5.25 -14.92
CA MET A 48 7.52 -5.82 -15.83
C MET A 48 8.16 -5.93 -17.21
N SER A 49 8.03 -7.10 -17.85
CA SER A 49 8.50 -7.27 -19.23
C SER A 49 7.62 -6.47 -20.18
N VAL A 50 8.25 -5.67 -21.04
CA VAL A 50 7.58 -4.86 -22.06
C VAL A 50 8.05 -5.27 -23.46
N ASP A 51 7.13 -5.22 -24.41
CA ASP A 51 7.41 -5.41 -25.84
C ASP A 51 8.10 -4.16 -26.45
N GLU A 52 8.61 -4.26 -27.68
CA GLU A 52 9.20 -3.14 -28.45
C GLU A 52 8.30 -1.89 -28.55
N ASN A 53 6.99 -2.06 -28.42
CA ASN A 53 6.01 -0.97 -28.38
C ASN A 53 5.67 -0.47 -26.96
N ASN A 54 6.47 -0.83 -25.95
CA ASN A 54 6.26 -0.49 -24.54
C ASN A 54 4.88 -0.92 -24.02
N ARG A 55 4.41 -2.09 -24.47
CA ARG A 55 3.18 -2.74 -23.99
C ARG A 55 3.55 -3.76 -22.92
N LEU A 56 2.80 -3.77 -21.81
CA LEU A 56 2.93 -4.77 -20.77
C LEU A 56 2.55 -6.14 -21.34
N LEU A 57 3.45 -7.12 -21.23
CA LEU A 57 3.20 -8.52 -21.56
C LEU A 57 2.79 -9.24 -20.26
N ASP A 58 1.55 -9.74 -20.19
CA ASP A 58 1.02 -10.60 -19.10
C ASP A 58 1.32 -12.08 -19.40
#